data_AF-A0A521FK24-F1
#
_entry.id   AF-A0A521FK24-F1
#
_cell.length_a   1.000
_cell.length_b   1.000
_cell.length_c   1.000
_cell.angle_alpha   90.00
_cell.angle_beta   90.00
_cell.angle_gamma   90.00
#
_symmetry.space_group_name_H-M   'P 1'
#
loop_
_entity.id
_entity.type
_entity.pdbx_description
1 polymer ?
#
loop_
_entity_poly.entity_id
_entity_poly.type
_entity_poly.pdbx_seq_one_letter_code
_entity_poly.pdbx_strand_id
1 'polypeptide(L)'
;MSRPRVLVAYASRHGSTRELAEALARDLAESPAGRRSGLFAAALATESHPDPARWDAVVLGSAVYAGRWLPSAREFAVGSAGELRRRPVWLFSSGPIGDPPYPPDEPQDAAALTALLAPRGHRVLPGRLDRSLLGFAERAVVTAMRAPLGDSRDWAALREWAGEIAAALVEGSVAVPLGPSSGP
;
A
#
# COMPACT_ATOMS: atom_id res chain seq x y z
N MET A 1 9.39 19.14 16.43
CA MET A 1 8.65 18.65 15.25
C MET A 1 7.99 17.34 15.64
N SER A 2 6.68 17.18 15.39
CA SER A 2 5.98 15.93 15.68
C SER A 2 6.49 14.83 14.76
N ARG A 3 6.66 13.63 15.31
CA ARG A 3 7.04 12.42 14.57
C ARG A 3 5.92 12.05 13.58
N PRO A 4 6.16 12.02 12.25
CA PRO A 4 5.14 11.57 11.30
C PRO A 4 4.73 10.13 11.54
N ARG A 5 3.44 9.83 11.43
CA ARG A 5 2.85 8.51 11.64
C ARG A 5 2.19 8.00 10.37
N VAL A 6 2.65 6.86 9.86
CA VAL A 6 2.12 6.25 8.63
C VAL A 6 1.44 4.92 8.93
N LEU A 7 0.18 4.79 8.51
CA LEU A 7 -0.53 3.51 8.49
C LEU A 7 -0.24 2.79 7.18
N VAL A 8 0.26 1.57 7.24
CA VAL A 8 0.28 0.66 6.09
C VAL A 8 -0.86 -0.35 6.26
N ALA A 9 -2.05 0.02 5.77
CA ALA A 9 -3.24 -0.84 5.82
C ALA A 9 -3.18 -1.88 4.69
N TYR A 10 -3.38 -3.16 5.00
CA TYR A 10 -3.30 -4.22 4.00
C TYR A 10 -4.41 -5.27 4.10
N ALA A 11 -4.82 -5.82 2.96
CA ALA A 11 -5.56 -7.09 2.90
C ALA A 11 -4.68 -8.17 2.28
N SER A 12 -4.54 -9.32 2.95
CA SER A 12 -3.73 -10.43 2.47
C SER A 12 -4.45 -11.75 2.65
N ARG A 13 -4.31 -12.65 1.67
CA ARG A 13 -4.92 -13.98 1.72
C ARG A 13 -3.95 -15.10 2.09
N HIS A 14 -2.75 -15.09 1.50
CA HIS A 14 -1.69 -16.08 1.78
C HIS A 14 -0.42 -15.44 2.38
N GLY A 15 -0.52 -14.24 2.95
CA GLY A 15 0.60 -13.60 3.65
C GLY A 15 1.56 -12.78 2.78
N SER A 16 1.62 -12.98 1.45
CA SER A 16 2.55 -12.21 0.59
C SER A 16 2.35 -10.68 0.71
N THR A 17 1.10 -10.20 0.62
CA THR A 17 0.78 -8.77 0.79
C THR A 17 1.11 -8.27 2.20
N ARG A 18 0.93 -9.12 3.22
CA ARG A 18 1.30 -8.80 4.60
C ARG A 18 2.81 -8.60 4.72
N GLU A 19 3.61 -9.51 4.18
CA GLU A 19 5.07 -9.41 4.21
C GLU A 19 5.56 -8.14 3.48
N LEU A 20 4.93 -7.78 2.35
CA LEU A 20 5.20 -6.51 1.65
C LEU A 20 4.82 -5.30 2.51
N ALA A 21 3.65 -5.30 3.16
CA ALA A 21 3.20 -4.21 4.02
C ALA A 21 4.09 -4.01 5.24
N GLU A 22 4.50 -5.11 5.89
CA GLU A 22 5.42 -5.08 7.03
C GLU A 22 6.81 -4.58 6.62
N ALA A 23 7.32 -5.01 5.46
CA ALA A 23 8.58 -4.51 4.93
C ALA A 23 8.49 -3.03 4.56
N LEU A 24 7.41 -2.59 3.92
CA LEU A 24 7.19 -1.19 3.60
C LEU A 24 7.17 -0.31 4.86
N ALA A 25 6.50 -0.76 5.92
CA ALA A 25 6.50 -0.04 7.20
C ALA A 25 7.91 0.07 7.80
N ARG A 26 8.72 -1.00 7.75
CA ARG A 26 10.12 -0.96 8.19
C ARG A 26 10.95 -0.01 7.33
N ASP A 27 10.89 -0.16 6.00
CA ASP A 27 11.68 0.61 5.05
C ASP A 27 11.32 2.11 5.09
N LEU A 28 10.06 2.47 5.38
CA LEU A 28 9.64 3.85 5.62
C LEU A 28 10.41 4.47 6.79
N ALA A 29 10.45 3.78 7.93
CA ALA A 29 11.15 4.23 9.13
C ALA A 29 12.67 4.23 8.96
N GLU A 30 13.21 3.23 8.26
CA GLU A 30 14.65 3.05 8.01
C GLU A 30 15.18 3.89 6.84
N SER A 31 14.32 4.51 6.04
CA SER A 31 14.76 5.42 4.97
C SER A 31 15.55 6.61 5.55
N PRO A 32 16.43 7.27 4.76
CA PRO A 32 17.14 8.47 5.22
C PRO A 32 16.19 9.57 5.74
N ALA A 33 15.06 9.79 5.05
CA ALA A 33 14.04 10.76 5.48
C ALA A 33 13.30 10.30 6.74
N GLY A 34 12.97 9.01 6.83
CA GLY A 34 12.32 8.41 8.00
C GLY A 34 13.17 8.57 9.26
N ARG A 35 14.45 8.19 9.20
CA ARG A 35 15.37 8.34 10.34
C ARG A 35 15.55 9.78 10.77
N ARG A 36 15.71 10.73 9.82
CA ARG A 36 15.87 12.16 10.14
C ARG A 36 14.65 12.76 10.82
N SER A 37 13.45 12.34 10.44
CA SER A 37 12.19 12.85 11.01
C SER A 37 11.66 12.03 12.20
N GLY A 38 12.33 10.92 12.51
CA GLY A 38 11.88 9.94 13.48
C GLY A 38 10.62 9.18 13.05
N LEU A 39 10.24 9.16 11.76
CA LEU A 39 8.99 8.60 11.23
C LEU A 39 8.64 7.24 11.86
N PHE A 40 7.38 7.11 12.25
CA PHE A 40 6.82 5.85 12.74
C PHE A 40 5.82 5.29 11.73
N ALA A 41 5.97 4.02 11.38
CA ALA A 41 5.01 3.32 10.53
C ALA A 41 4.58 2.02 11.18
N ALA A 42 3.33 1.62 10.94
CA ALA A 42 2.83 0.31 11.34
C ALA A 42 2.00 -0.33 10.24
N ALA A 43 2.19 -1.63 10.04
CA ALA A 43 1.37 -2.42 9.14
C ALA A 43 0.20 -3.04 9.90
N LEU A 44 -1.03 -2.76 9.48
CA LEU A 44 -2.25 -3.29 10.10
C LEU A 44 -3.17 -3.90 9.04
N ALA A 45 -3.78 -5.04 9.37
CA ALA A 45 -4.76 -5.67 8.50
C ALA A 45 -6.02 -4.80 8.40
N THR A 46 -6.60 -4.67 7.20
CA THR A 46 -7.85 -3.91 7.01
C THR A 46 -9.03 -4.47 7.83
N GLU A 47 -9.00 -5.78 8.08
CA GLU A 47 -9.95 -6.55 8.89
C GLU A 47 -9.91 -6.16 10.37
N SER A 48 -8.82 -5.55 10.85
CA SER A 48 -8.76 -5.00 12.22
C SER A 48 -9.35 -3.59 12.31
N HIS A 49 -9.93 -3.06 11.24
CA HIS A 49 -10.55 -1.74 11.14
C HIS A 49 -9.69 -0.61 11.76
N PRO A 50 -8.43 -0.44 11.33
CA PRO A 50 -7.57 0.61 11.89
C PRO A 50 -8.15 1.99 11.58
N ASP A 51 -8.30 2.82 12.61
CA ASP A 51 -8.79 4.19 12.47
C ASP A 51 -7.76 5.08 11.73
N PRO A 52 -8.04 5.51 10.48
CA PRO A 52 -7.10 6.36 9.72
C PRO A 52 -6.91 7.73 10.37
N ALA A 53 -7.84 8.17 11.23
CA ALA A 53 -7.78 9.49 11.85
C ALA A 53 -6.55 9.65 12.76
N ARG A 54 -6.00 8.54 13.25
CA ARG A 54 -4.85 8.48 14.17
C ARG A 54 -3.48 8.58 13.49
N TRP A 55 -3.46 8.68 12.16
CA TRP A 55 -2.27 8.66 11.33
C TRP A 55 -2.18 9.95 10.52
N ASP A 56 -0.97 10.34 10.15
CA ASP A 56 -0.74 11.52 9.32
C ASP A 56 -0.86 11.17 7.83
N ALA A 57 -0.59 9.91 7.48
CA ALA A 57 -0.68 9.37 6.13
C ALA A 57 -1.06 7.90 6.11
N VAL A 58 -1.59 7.44 4.96
CA VAL A 58 -2.00 6.05 4.77
C VAL A 58 -1.42 5.49 3.47
N VAL A 59 -0.85 4.29 3.55
CA VAL A 59 -0.60 3.43 2.40
C VAL A 59 -1.60 2.28 2.49
N LEU A 60 -2.52 2.19 1.55
CA LEU A 60 -3.52 1.13 1.50
C LEU A 60 -3.17 0.14 0.40
N GLY A 61 -3.13 -1.15 0.70
CA GLY A 61 -2.95 -2.15 -0.33
C GLY A 61 -3.69 -3.44 -0.13
N SER A 62 -3.75 -4.20 -1.21
CA SER A 62 -4.55 -5.41 -1.26
C SER A 62 -3.89 -6.48 -2.12
N ALA A 63 -4.13 -7.73 -1.75
CA ALA A 63 -3.91 -8.81 -2.68
C ALA A 63 -4.87 -8.68 -3.88
N VAL A 64 -4.39 -9.00 -5.09
CA VAL A 64 -5.23 -9.03 -6.28
C VAL A 64 -5.60 -10.47 -6.63
N TYR A 65 -6.90 -10.75 -6.71
CA TYR A 65 -7.43 -12.04 -7.14
C TYR A 65 -8.52 -11.83 -8.18
N ALA A 66 -8.46 -12.60 -9.27
CA ALA A 66 -9.39 -12.47 -10.40
C ALA A 66 -9.54 -11.00 -10.87
N GLY A 67 -8.43 -10.26 -10.92
CA GLY A 67 -8.38 -8.86 -11.35
C GLY A 67 -8.91 -7.84 -10.34
N ARG A 68 -9.24 -8.24 -9.10
CA ARG A 68 -9.86 -7.38 -8.09
C ARG A 68 -9.10 -7.37 -6.78
N TRP A 69 -9.22 -6.27 -6.06
CA TRP A 69 -8.75 -6.20 -4.67
C TRP A 69 -9.60 -7.11 -3.78
N LEU A 70 -9.01 -7.62 -2.71
CA LEU A 70 -9.78 -8.35 -1.70
C LEU A 70 -10.94 -7.50 -1.15
N PRO A 71 -12.11 -8.10 -0.84
CA PRO A 71 -13.27 -7.40 -0.30
C PRO A 71 -12.94 -6.49 0.90
N SER A 72 -12.17 -6.98 1.87
CA SER A 72 -11.81 -6.23 3.08
C SER A 72 -11.10 -4.90 2.80
N ALA A 73 -10.19 -4.87 1.82
CA ALA A 73 -9.54 -3.62 1.42
C ALA A 73 -10.49 -2.64 0.72
N ARG A 74 -11.43 -3.15 -0.10
CA ARG A 74 -12.42 -2.31 -0.79
C ARG A 74 -13.44 -1.74 0.19
N GLU A 75 -13.91 -2.55 1.11
CA GLU A 75 -14.81 -2.14 2.20
C GLU A 75 -14.14 -1.12 3.10
N PHE A 76 -12.86 -1.31 3.44
CA PHE A 76 -12.07 -0.33 4.19
C PHE A 76 -11.94 0.99 3.42
N ALA A 77 -11.60 0.94 2.12
CA ALA A 77 -11.50 2.13 1.27
C ALA A 77 -12.81 2.94 1.24
N VAL A 78 -13.95 2.27 1.04
CA VAL A 78 -15.27 2.90 1.00
C VAL A 78 -15.68 3.42 2.38
N GLY A 79 -15.61 2.58 3.41
CA GLY A 79 -16.05 2.92 4.76
C GLY A 79 -15.21 4.01 5.41
N SER A 80 -13.95 4.18 4.99
CA SER A 80 -13.03 5.19 5.52
C SER A 80 -12.70 6.32 4.53
N ALA A 81 -13.40 6.41 3.40
CA ALA A 81 -13.08 7.36 2.32
C ALA A 81 -12.96 8.82 2.81
N GLY A 82 -13.85 9.26 3.69
CA GLY A 82 -13.82 10.62 4.25
C GLY A 82 -12.53 10.93 5.02
N GLU A 83 -12.08 10.00 5.87
CA GLU A 83 -10.85 10.17 6.65
C GLU A 83 -9.58 9.97 5.80
N LEU A 84 -9.64 9.06 4.83
CA LEU A 84 -8.54 8.79 3.90
C LEU A 84 -8.27 10.01 3.00
N ARG A 85 -9.32 10.60 2.39
CA ARG A 85 -9.18 11.75 1.47
C ARG A 85 -8.63 13.01 2.13
N ARG A 86 -8.72 13.12 3.46
CA ARG A 86 -8.16 14.23 4.22
C ARG A 86 -6.66 14.13 4.46
N ARG A 87 -6.03 13.06 3.99
CA ARG A 87 -4.62 12.73 4.25
C ARG A 87 -3.91 12.34 2.95
N PRO A 88 -2.57 12.41 2.93
CA PRO A 88 -1.78 11.74 1.90
C PRO A 88 -2.09 10.24 1.87
N VAL A 89 -2.58 9.76 0.74
CA VAL A 89 -2.86 8.34 0.50
C VAL A 89 -2.03 7.82 -0.66
N TRP A 90 -1.44 6.64 -0.50
CA TRP A 90 -0.87 5.86 -1.58
C TRP A 90 -1.56 4.50 -1.66
N LEU A 91 -1.66 3.95 -2.86
CA LEU A 91 -2.21 2.61 -3.08
C LEU A 91 -1.13 1.63 -3.49
N PHE A 92 -1.24 0.36 -3.07
CA PHE A 92 -0.49 -0.71 -3.71
C PHE A 92 -1.31 -1.96 -3.97
N SER A 93 -0.93 -2.68 -5.01
CA SER A 93 -1.55 -3.96 -5.39
C SER A 93 -0.50 -5.06 -5.39
N SER A 94 -0.82 -6.19 -4.75
CA SER A 94 0.05 -7.36 -4.66
C SER A 94 -0.67 -8.59 -5.23
N GLY A 95 -0.41 -8.97 -6.47
CA GLY A 95 -0.98 -10.19 -7.05
C GLY A 95 0.10 -11.02 -7.74
N PRO A 96 -0.17 -12.28 -8.08
CA PRO A 96 0.55 -12.87 -9.18
C PRO A 96 0.01 -12.25 -10.47
N ILE A 97 0.89 -11.80 -11.34
CA ILE A 97 0.57 -11.80 -12.75
C ILE A 97 1.72 -12.58 -13.43
N GLY A 98 1.40 -13.33 -14.48
CA GLY A 98 2.20 -14.36 -15.16
C GLY A 98 3.64 -14.02 -15.58
N ASP A 99 4.27 -14.85 -16.41
CA ASP A 99 5.43 -14.39 -17.17
C ASP A 99 5.02 -13.23 -18.09
N PRO A 100 5.93 -12.28 -18.38
CA PRO A 100 5.67 -11.24 -19.35
C PRO A 100 5.09 -11.82 -20.66
N PRO A 101 4.05 -11.18 -21.23
CA PRO A 101 3.42 -9.98 -20.72
C PRO A 101 2.37 -10.28 -19.64
N TYR A 102 2.46 -9.54 -18.53
CA TYR A 102 1.34 -9.35 -17.62
C TYR A 102 0.13 -8.81 -18.40
N PRO A 103 -1.13 -9.24 -18.17
CA PRO A 103 -2.28 -8.43 -18.56
C PRO A 103 -1.99 -6.98 -18.17
N PRO A 104 -2.02 -6.05 -19.14
CA PRO A 104 -1.68 -4.64 -18.93
C PRO A 104 -2.68 -3.93 -18.01
N ASP A 105 -3.73 -4.65 -17.61
CA ASP A 105 -4.85 -4.12 -16.86
C ASP A 105 -4.44 -3.98 -15.40
N GLU A 106 -4.32 -2.72 -14.97
CA GLU A 106 -4.52 -2.36 -13.57
C GLU A 106 -5.72 -3.14 -13.00
N PRO A 107 -5.72 -3.49 -11.71
CA PRO A 107 -6.89 -4.11 -11.10
C PRO A 107 -8.16 -3.38 -11.52
N GLN A 108 -9.23 -4.09 -11.86
CA GLN A 108 -10.47 -3.50 -12.39
C GLN A 108 -11.02 -2.40 -11.47
N ASP A 109 -10.74 -2.52 -10.17
CA ASP A 109 -11.19 -1.59 -9.14
C ASP A 109 -10.22 -0.39 -8.96
N ALA A 110 -9.04 -0.38 -9.60
CA ALA A 110 -8.01 0.66 -9.44
C ALA A 110 -8.52 2.04 -9.86
N ALA A 111 -9.19 2.15 -11.01
CA ALA A 111 -9.80 3.42 -11.45
C ALA A 111 -10.84 3.92 -10.44
N ALA A 112 -11.69 3.03 -9.93
CA ALA A 112 -12.71 3.37 -8.94
C ALA A 112 -12.09 3.80 -7.61
N LEU A 113 -11.05 3.10 -7.13
CA LEU A 113 -10.32 3.44 -5.92
C LEU A 113 -9.56 4.77 -6.06
N THR A 114 -8.98 5.01 -7.23
CA THR A 114 -8.31 6.28 -7.55
C THR A 114 -9.31 7.44 -7.55
N ALA A 115 -10.47 7.28 -8.18
CA ALA A 115 -11.53 8.29 -8.16
C ALA A 115 -12.07 8.53 -6.73
N LEU A 116 -12.21 7.46 -5.95
CA LEU A 116 -12.72 7.51 -4.58
C LEU A 116 -11.75 8.23 -3.63
N LEU A 117 -10.46 7.89 -3.69
CA LEU A 117 -9.48 8.29 -2.68
C LEU A 117 -8.54 9.41 -3.13
N ALA A 118 -8.46 9.70 -4.43
CA ALA A 118 -7.50 10.64 -5.02
C ALA A 118 -6.06 10.43 -4.49
N PRO A 119 -5.52 9.19 -4.62
CA PRO A 119 -4.20 8.87 -4.08
C PRO A 119 -3.10 9.66 -4.79
N ARG A 120 -2.00 9.90 -4.07
CA ARG A 120 -0.77 10.50 -4.62
C ARG A 120 -0.04 9.57 -5.60
N GLY A 121 -0.36 8.28 -5.57
CA GLY A 121 0.15 7.30 -6.51
C GLY A 121 -0.37 5.91 -6.19
N HIS A 122 -0.32 5.04 -7.19
CA HIS A 122 -0.63 3.62 -7.07
C HIS A 122 0.54 2.82 -7.66
N ARG A 123 1.05 1.84 -6.91
CA ARG A 123 2.12 0.95 -7.37
C ARG A 123 1.68 -0.50 -7.36
N VAL A 124 1.93 -1.21 -8.46
CA VAL A 124 1.77 -2.67 -8.50
C VAL A 124 3.10 -3.28 -8.07
N LEU A 125 3.04 -4.10 -7.02
CA LEU A 125 4.18 -4.80 -6.46
C LEU A 125 4.03 -6.29 -6.79
N PRO A 126 5.04 -6.92 -7.43
CA PRO A 126 4.98 -8.35 -7.70
C PRO A 126 4.91 -9.11 -6.38
N GLY A 127 4.02 -10.11 -6.31
CA GLY A 127 3.84 -10.94 -5.12
C GLY A 127 4.64 -12.25 -5.16
N ARG A 128 4.47 -13.05 -4.11
CA ARG A 128 4.93 -14.45 -4.06
C ARG A 128 3.75 -15.39 -4.31
N LEU A 129 3.91 -16.33 -5.24
CA LEU A 129 2.95 -17.39 -5.50
C LEU A 129 3.54 -18.74 -5.09
N ASP A 130 3.07 -19.25 -3.96
CA ASP A 130 3.48 -20.53 -3.43
C ASP A 130 2.36 -21.56 -3.61
N ARG A 131 2.64 -22.58 -4.43
CA ARG A 131 1.65 -23.62 -4.77
C ARG A 131 1.16 -24.39 -3.54
N SER A 132 1.97 -24.49 -2.49
CA SER A 132 1.64 -25.22 -1.27
C SER A 132 0.58 -24.49 -0.41
N LEU A 133 0.44 -23.17 -0.59
CA LEU A 133 -0.51 -22.34 0.15
C LEU A 133 -1.88 -22.21 -0.54
N LEU A 134 -2.04 -22.79 -1.74
CA LEU A 134 -3.25 -22.69 -2.56
C LEU A 134 -4.24 -23.83 -2.29
N GLY A 135 -5.53 -23.52 -2.28
CA GLY A 135 -6.62 -24.50 -2.29
C GLY A 135 -6.78 -25.24 -3.63
N PHE A 136 -7.63 -26.27 -3.70
CA PHE A 136 -7.74 -27.13 -4.89
C PHE A 136 -8.18 -26.35 -6.16
N ALA A 137 -9.21 -25.51 -6.03
CA ALA A 137 -9.69 -24.66 -7.13
C ALA A 137 -8.61 -23.66 -7.61
N GLU A 138 -7.81 -23.14 -6.69
CA GLU A 138 -6.77 -22.15 -6.97
C GLU A 138 -5.57 -22.78 -7.66
N ARG A 139 -5.21 -24.00 -7.25
CA ARG A 139 -4.22 -24.80 -7.95
C ARG A 139 -4.66 -25.11 -9.38
N ALA A 140 -5.95 -25.37 -9.61
CA ALA A 140 -6.48 -25.58 -10.96
C ALA A 140 -6.37 -24.32 -11.83
N VAL A 141 -6.73 -23.14 -11.29
CA VAL A 141 -6.59 -21.85 -11.99
C VAL A 141 -5.12 -21.53 -12.29
N VAL A 142 -4.23 -21.64 -11.30
CA VAL A 142 -2.78 -21.40 -11.48
C VAL A 142 -2.17 -22.33 -12.53
N THR A 143 -2.60 -23.60 -12.53
CA THR A 143 -2.14 -24.59 -13.53
C THR A 143 -2.68 -24.26 -14.92
N ALA A 144 -3.96 -23.90 -15.04
CA ALA A 144 -4.59 -23.54 -16.32
C ALA A 144 -3.99 -22.25 -16.92
N MET A 145 -3.64 -21.27 -16.08
CA MET A 145 -3.02 -20.01 -16.49
C MET A 145 -1.51 -20.09 -16.66
N ARG A 146 -0.88 -21.23 -16.36
CA ARG A 146 0.60 -21.39 -16.31
C ARG A 146 1.29 -20.28 -15.51
N ALA A 147 0.69 -19.83 -14.41
CA ALA A 147 1.26 -18.74 -13.64
C ALA A 147 2.61 -19.19 -13.02
N PRO A 148 3.68 -18.38 -13.13
CA PRO A 148 4.99 -18.71 -12.60
C PRO A 148 4.89 -18.85 -11.08
N LEU A 149 5.37 -19.97 -10.58
CA LEU A 149 5.48 -20.24 -9.15
C LEU A 149 6.80 -19.66 -8.67
N GLY A 150 6.80 -19.01 -7.50
CA GLY A 150 8.01 -18.44 -6.94
C GLY A 150 7.78 -17.10 -6.25
N ASP A 151 8.88 -16.51 -5.82
CA ASP A 151 8.92 -15.18 -5.21
C ASP A 151 9.45 -14.18 -6.23
N SER A 152 8.56 -13.31 -6.74
CA SER A 152 8.91 -12.27 -7.69
C SER A 152 9.03 -10.90 -7.02
N ARG A 153 9.01 -10.83 -5.69
CA ARG A 153 9.02 -9.56 -4.96
C ARG A 153 10.32 -8.81 -5.18
N ASP A 154 10.19 -7.61 -5.73
CA ASP A 154 11.30 -6.67 -5.85
C ASP A 154 11.44 -5.85 -4.56
N TRP A 155 12.28 -6.35 -3.65
CA TRP A 155 12.58 -5.68 -2.39
C TRP A 155 13.36 -4.39 -2.55
N ALA A 156 14.10 -4.21 -3.66
CA ALA A 156 14.83 -2.98 -3.92
C ALA A 156 13.85 -1.87 -4.34
N ALA A 157 12.94 -2.18 -5.27
CA ALA A 157 11.88 -1.26 -5.67
C ALA A 157 10.94 -0.89 -4.51
N LEU A 158 10.64 -1.85 -3.61
CA LEU A 158 9.86 -1.56 -2.40
C LEU A 158 10.58 -0.54 -1.50
N ARG A 159 11.89 -0.72 -1.29
CA ARG A 159 12.71 0.15 -0.45
C ARG A 159 12.85 1.55 -1.05
N GLU A 160 13.02 1.64 -2.36
CA GLU A 160 13.05 2.91 -3.08
C GLU A 160 11.72 3.66 -2.93
N TRP A 161 10.60 2.97 -3.16
CA TRP A 161 9.27 3.55 -2.99
C TRP A 161 9.00 4.01 -1.56
N ALA A 162 9.45 3.25 -0.56
CA ALA A 162 9.38 3.67 0.84
C ALA A 162 10.15 4.98 1.08
N GLY A 163 11.32 5.12 0.47
CA GLY A 163 12.12 6.34 0.49
C GLY A 163 11.40 7.53 -0.14
N GLU A 164 10.76 7.34 -1.30
CA GLU A 164 9.95 8.36 -1.99
C GLU A 164 8.79 8.85 -1.11
N ILE A 165 8.04 7.92 -0.51
CA ILE A 165 6.92 8.26 0.39
C ILE A 165 7.43 9.04 1.60
N ALA A 166 8.48 8.55 2.26
CA ALA A 166 9.05 9.21 3.43
C ALA A 166 9.56 10.62 3.12
N ALA A 167 10.24 10.80 1.99
CA ALA A 167 10.69 12.11 1.52
C ALA A 167 9.51 13.06 1.28
N ALA A 168 8.49 12.62 0.55
CA ALA A 168 7.29 13.41 0.27
C ALA A 168 6.52 13.82 1.54
N LEU A 169 6.56 13.00 2.59
CA LEU A 169 5.96 13.33 3.89
C LEU A 169 6.78 14.34 4.67
N VAL A 170 8.11 14.20 4.67
CA VAL A 170 9.00 15.14 5.36
C VAL A 170 8.99 16.50 4.66
N GLU A 171 9.09 16.54 3.34
CA GLU A 171 9.06 17.79 2.57
C GLU A 171 7.70 18.48 2.64
N GLY A 172 6.60 17.71 2.56
CA GLY A 172 5.25 18.24 2.75
C GLY A 172 4.99 18.77 4.17
N SER A 173 5.73 18.30 5.18
CA SER A 173 5.64 18.80 6.56
C SER A 173 6.39 20.12 6.79
N VAL A 174 7.31 20.49 5.88
CA VAL A 174 8.15 21.71 5.98
C VAL A 174 7.42 22.96 5.46
N ALA A 175 6.31 22.81 4.74
CA ALA A 175 5.55 23.94 4.18
C ALA A 175 4.36 24.36 5.06
N VAL A 176 4.64 25.11 6.14
CA VAL A 176 3.74 26.18 6.62
C VAL A 176 4.61 27.39 6.96
N PRO A 177 4.78 28.36 6.05
CA PRO A 177 5.14 29.71 6.46
C PRO A 177 3.92 30.27 7.21
N LEU A 178 4.06 30.47 8.52
CA LEU A 178 3.15 31.31 9.29
C LEU A 178 3.18 32.70 8.64
N GLY A 179 2.10 33.05 7.94
CA GLY A 179 1.89 34.42 7.47
C GLY A 179 1.91 35.39 8.65
N PRO A 180 2.44 36.61 8.46
CA PRO A 180 2.77 37.49 9.57
C PRO A 180 1.52 37.87 10.37
N SER A 181 1.67 37.78 11.69
CA SER A 181 0.80 38.47 12.64
C SER A 181 0.86 39.97 12.32
N SER A 182 -0.25 40.50 11.84
CA SER A 182 -0.47 41.94 11.72
C SER A 182 -1.66 42.29 12.60
N GLY A 183 -1.35 42.64 13.85
CA GLY A 183 -2.00 43.76 14.52
C GLY A 183 -1.25 45.05 14.19
N PRO A 184 -1.67 46.22 14.69
CA PRO A 184 -2.66 46.46 15.75
C PRO A 184 -4.11 46.62 15.27
#